data_AF-A0A962U0V4-F1
#
_entry.id   AF-A0A962U0V4-F1
#
_cell.length_a   1.000
_cell.length_b   1.000
_cell.length_c   1.000
_cell.angle_alpha   90.00
_cell.angle_beta   90.00
_cell.angle_gamma   90.00
#
_symmetry.space_group_name_H-M   'P 1'
#
loop_
_entity.id
_entity.type
_entity.pdbx_description
1 polymer ?
#
loop_
_entity_poly.entity_id
_entity_poly.type
_entity_poly.pdbx_seq_one_letter_code
_entity_poly.pdbx_strand_id
1 'polypeptide(L)'
;RRLLLVGYVQAAAIALIVAPTVIGVLQSGPKAAAEYAREHAKPLVFHRAQPPSVSLYRQAVIPRRAAAPGDWVYLRSDRVDEFLAEPSPYRRRVVFHQGPATLVAVEHSTGGD
;
A
#
# COMPACT_ATOMS: atom_id res chain seq x y z
N ARG A 1 -12.43 -32.62 29.28
CA ARG A 1 -12.30 -33.10 27.87
C ARG A 1 -13.15 -32.29 26.87
N ARG A 2 -14.44 -32.03 27.14
CA ARG A 2 -15.29 -31.20 26.26
C ARG A 2 -14.77 -29.77 26.03
N LEU A 3 -14.28 -29.08 27.06
CA LEU A 3 -13.68 -27.75 26.87
C LEU A 3 -12.42 -27.76 25.99
N LEU A 4 -11.59 -28.80 26.09
CA LEU A 4 -10.41 -28.94 25.23
C LEU A 4 -10.79 -29.16 23.77
N LEU A 5 -11.84 -29.94 23.52
CA LEU A 5 -12.42 -30.14 22.18
C LEU A 5 -12.98 -28.84 21.61
N VAL A 6 -13.73 -28.07 22.41
CA VAL A 6 -14.25 -26.75 21.97
C VAL A 6 -13.11 -25.79 21.66
N GLY A 7 -12.08 -25.73 22.51
CA GLY A 7 -10.90 -24.91 22.25
C GLY A 7 -10.15 -25.33 20.99
N TYR A 8 -10.04 -26.63 20.73
CA TYR A 8 -9.39 -27.14 19.51
C TYR A 8 -10.20 -26.81 18.24
N VAL A 9 -11.52 -26.98 18.28
CA VAL A 9 -12.42 -26.61 17.17
C VAL A 9 -12.37 -25.10 16.91
N GLN A 10 -12.38 -24.29 17.97
CA GLN A 10 -12.25 -22.83 17.86
C GLN A 10 -10.89 -22.43 17.25
N ALA A 11 -9.79 -23.02 17.72
CA ALA A 11 -8.46 -22.76 17.18
C ALA A 11 -8.36 -23.18 15.70
N ALA A 12 -8.92 -24.34 15.34
CA ALA A 12 -8.98 -24.80 13.96
C ALA A 12 -9.82 -23.87 13.06
N ALA A 13 -10.97 -23.39 13.55
CA ALA A 13 -11.80 -22.44 12.81
C ALA A 13 -11.07 -21.10 12.58
N ILE A 14 -10.37 -20.58 13.60
CA ILE A 14 -9.56 -19.36 13.45
C ILE A 14 -8.44 -19.58 12.45
N ALA A 15 -7.71 -20.70 12.56
CA ALA A 15 -6.57 -21.00 11.69
C ALA A 15 -6.98 -21.23 10.23
N LEU A 16 -8.12 -21.89 9.98
CA LEU A 16 -8.52 -22.29 8.63
C LEU A 16 -9.40 -21.25 7.92
N ILE A 17 -10.08 -20.37 8.64
CA ILE A 17 -11.05 -19.42 8.05
C ILE A 17 -10.57 -17.99 8.25
N VAL A 18 -10.30 -17.60 9.49
CA VAL A 18 -10.01 -16.19 9.83
C VAL A 18 -8.61 -15.80 9.36
N ALA A 19 -7.60 -16.60 9.69
CA ALA A 19 -6.21 -16.32 9.34
C ALA A 19 -5.98 -16.13 7.83
N PRO A 20 -6.40 -17.05 6.92
CA PRO A 20 -6.17 -16.87 5.49
C PRO A 20 -6.91 -15.68 4.91
N THR A 21 -8.12 -15.38 5.40
CA THR A 21 -8.89 -14.22 4.96
C THR A 21 -8.18 -12.92 5.31
N VAL A 22 -7.70 -12.79 6.55
CA VAL A 22 -6.95 -11.63 7.01
C VAL A 22 -5.65 -11.49 6.23
N ILE A 23 -4.88 -12.57 6.06
CA ILE A 23 -3.62 -12.56 5.29
C ILE A 23 -3.88 -12.15 3.84
N GLY A 24 -4.92 -12.68 3.21
CA GLY A 24 -5.31 -12.34 1.84
C GLY A 24 -5.64 -10.84 1.68
N VAL A 25 -6.40 -10.27 2.59
CA VAL A 25 -6.72 -8.83 2.60
C VAL A 25 -5.43 -7.99 2.76
N LEU A 26 -4.56 -8.36 3.69
CA LEU A 26 -3.27 -7.66 3.89
C LEU A 26 -2.35 -7.74 2.67
N GLN A 27 -2.32 -8.87 1.97
CA GLN A 27 -1.46 -9.06 0.79
C GLN A 27 -2.08 -8.51 -0.51
N SER A 28 -3.40 -8.36 -0.58
CA SER A 28 -4.10 -7.88 -1.77
C SER A 28 -3.80 -6.42 -2.11
N GLY A 29 -3.68 -5.54 -1.10
CA GLY A 29 -3.43 -4.11 -1.29
C GLY A 29 -2.10 -3.81 -2.00
N PRO A 30 -0.96 -4.29 -1.49
CA PRO A 30 0.35 -4.15 -2.13
C PRO A 30 0.39 -4.62 -3.58
N LYS A 31 -0.23 -5.77 -3.87
CA LYS A 31 -0.28 -6.35 -5.21
C LYS A 31 -1.13 -5.50 -6.15
N ALA A 32 -2.34 -5.13 -5.72
CA ALA A 32 -3.25 -4.31 -6.52
C ALA A 32 -2.66 -2.90 -6.81
N ALA A 33 -1.97 -2.30 -5.85
CA ALA A 33 -1.25 -1.04 -6.06
C ALA A 33 -0.11 -1.17 -7.08
N ALA A 34 0.66 -2.27 -7.02
CA ALA A 34 1.72 -2.53 -7.99
C ALA A 34 1.18 -2.77 -9.41
N GLU A 35 0.10 -3.54 -9.54
CA GLU A 35 -0.59 -3.80 -10.81
C GLU A 35 -1.20 -2.52 -11.40
N TYR A 36 -1.92 -1.73 -10.58
CA TYR A 36 -2.52 -0.47 -11.01
C TYR A 36 -1.47 0.52 -11.54
N ALA A 37 -0.32 0.64 -10.86
CA ALA A 37 0.77 1.49 -11.32
C ALA A 37 1.44 0.97 -12.61
N ARG A 38 1.49 -0.35 -12.82
CA ARG A 38 2.02 -0.97 -14.04
C ARG A 38 1.11 -0.68 -15.23
N GLU A 39 -0.20 -0.85 -15.07
CA GLU A 39 -1.20 -0.57 -16.13
C GLU A 39 -1.18 0.89 -16.58
N HIS A 40 -0.89 1.82 -15.66
CA HIS A 40 -0.82 3.25 -15.97
C HIS A 40 0.58 3.72 -16.38
N ALA A 41 1.55 2.80 -16.49
CA ALA A 41 2.96 3.07 -16.82
C ALA A 41 3.59 4.19 -15.95
N LYS A 42 3.18 4.31 -14.68
CA LYS A 42 3.68 5.35 -13.78
C LYS A 42 4.87 4.87 -12.95
N PRO A 43 5.91 5.70 -12.74
CA PRO A 43 6.99 5.39 -11.81
C PRO A 43 6.45 5.29 -10.38
N LEU A 44 6.77 4.22 -9.66
CA LEU A 44 6.52 4.13 -8.22
C LEU A 44 7.78 4.53 -7.45
N VAL A 45 7.59 5.29 -6.38
CA VAL A 45 8.63 5.68 -5.42
C VAL A 45 8.13 5.36 -4.01
N PHE A 46 9.02 4.92 -3.12
CA PHE A 46 8.68 4.73 -1.71
C PHE A 46 8.95 6.00 -0.90
N HIS A 47 8.01 6.39 -0.05
CA HIS A 47 8.23 7.43 0.95
C HIS A 47 8.59 6.82 2.30
N ARG A 48 9.83 7.05 2.74
CA ARG A 48 10.42 6.82 4.09
C ARG A 48 10.32 5.41 4.71
N ALA A 49 9.40 4.53 4.33
CA ALA A 49 9.24 3.18 4.91
C ALA A 49 9.02 2.10 3.84
N GLN A 50 9.58 0.92 4.09
CA GLN A 50 9.58 -0.23 3.19
C GLN A 50 8.59 -1.31 3.69
N PRO A 51 7.57 -1.65 2.91
CA PRO A 51 6.98 -2.98 2.98
C PRO A 51 7.79 -3.89 2.03
N PRO A 52 8.51 -4.92 2.53
CA PRO A 52 9.34 -5.80 1.70
C PRO A 52 8.57 -6.53 0.60
N SER A 53 7.24 -6.66 0.72
CA SER A 53 6.38 -7.36 -0.23
C SER A 53 6.11 -6.59 -1.54
N VAL A 54 6.10 -5.25 -1.55
CA VAL A 54 5.69 -4.47 -2.73
C VAL A 54 6.71 -4.58 -3.88
N SER A 55 8.00 -4.56 -3.58
CA SER A 55 9.06 -4.73 -4.59
C SER A 55 9.01 -6.09 -5.29
N LEU A 56 8.50 -7.13 -4.61
CA LEU A 56 8.35 -8.47 -5.17
C LEU A 56 7.22 -8.52 -6.21
N TYR A 57 6.10 -7.82 -5.96
CA TYR A 57 4.96 -7.79 -6.88
C TYR A 57 5.17 -6.89 -8.10
N ARG A 58 5.96 -5.81 -7.98
CA ARG A 58 6.22 -4.93 -9.13
C ARG A 58 7.22 -5.54 -10.13
N GLN A 59 8.00 -6.55 -9.74
CA GLN A 59 9.13 -7.09 -10.54
C GLN A 59 10.13 -6.01 -10.99
N ALA A 60 10.21 -4.89 -10.27
CA ALA A 60 11.10 -3.78 -10.57
C ALA A 60 11.62 -3.15 -9.28
N VAL A 61 12.88 -2.71 -9.29
CA VAL A 61 13.48 -1.97 -8.18
C VAL A 61 12.76 -0.63 -8.03
N ILE A 62 12.13 -0.39 -6.89
CA ILE A 62 11.51 0.90 -6.56
C ILE A 62 12.58 1.79 -5.92
N PRO A 63 13.02 2.87 -6.58
CA PRO A 63 14.10 3.71 -6.07
C PRO A 63 13.66 4.49 -4.83
N ARG A 64 14.58 4.66 -3.87
CA ARG A 64 14.40 5.51 -2.69
C ARG A 64 14.95 6.91 -3.01
N ARG A 65 14.10 7.78 -3.54
CA ARG A 65 14.42 9.19 -3.82
C ARG A 65 13.25 10.08 -3.42
N ALA A 66 13.48 11.38 -3.36
CA ALA A 66 12.38 12.33 -3.26
C ALA A 66 11.42 12.14 -4.44
N ALA A 67 10.12 12.16 -4.16
CA ALA A 67 9.10 12.06 -5.19
C ALA A 67 9.16 13.31 -6.08
N ALA A 68 9.19 13.09 -7.39
CA ALA A 68 9.18 14.12 -8.40
C ALA A 68 7.79 14.18 -9.06
N PRO A 69 7.44 15.29 -9.71
CA PRO A 69 6.22 15.37 -10.51
C PRO A 69 6.16 14.25 -11.56
N GLY A 70 5.01 13.59 -11.65
CA GLY A 70 4.78 12.42 -12.49
C GLY A 70 4.96 11.08 -11.77
N ASP A 71 5.60 11.05 -10.60
CA ASP A 71 5.72 9.85 -9.78
C ASP A 71 4.43 9.54 -9.01
N TRP A 72 4.20 8.26 -8.77
CA TRP A 72 3.28 7.77 -7.77
C TRP A 72 4.04 7.29 -6.55
N VAL A 73 3.59 7.69 -5.37
CA VAL A 73 4.18 7.33 -4.10
C VAL A 73 3.34 6.24 -3.47
N TYR A 74 3.96 5.10 -3.19
CA TYR A 74 3.32 4.05 -2.41
C TYR A 74 3.38 4.40 -0.92
N LEU A 75 2.23 4.34 -0.27
CA LEU A 75 2.08 4.56 1.17
C LEU A 75 1.24 3.46 1.78
N ARG A 76 1.48 3.18 3.06
CA ARG A 76 0.47 2.51 3.86
C ARG A 76 -0.69 3.47 4.13
N SER A 77 -1.91 2.96 4.15
CA SER A 77 -3.12 3.77 4.34
C SER A 77 -3.09 4.61 5.63
N ASP A 78 -2.45 4.13 6.70
CA ASP A 78 -2.29 4.85 7.98
C ASP A 78 -1.24 5.99 7.95
N ARG A 79 -0.48 6.13 6.85
CA ARG A 79 0.56 7.14 6.67
C ARG A 79 0.21 8.17 5.59
N VAL A 80 -0.98 8.07 5.01
CA VAL A 80 -1.42 8.95 3.92
C VAL A 80 -1.60 10.38 4.45
N ASP A 81 -2.28 10.55 5.58
CA ASP A 81 -2.55 11.88 6.13
C ASP A 81 -1.26 12.60 6.54
N GLU A 82 -0.32 11.87 7.16
CA GLU A 82 1.02 12.39 7.47
C GLU A 82 1.73 12.86 6.19
N PHE A 83 1.73 12.04 5.14
CA PHE A 83 2.33 12.40 3.86
C PHE A 83 1.66 13.59 3.18
N LEU A 84 0.33 13.71 3.25
CA LEU A 84 -0.40 14.83 2.64
C LEU A 84 -0.21 16.14 3.43
N ALA A 85 0.02 16.06 4.74
CA ALA A 85 0.28 17.21 5.60
C ALA A 85 1.72 17.74 5.51
N GLU A 86 2.69 16.93 5.07
CA GLU A 86 4.08 17.36 4.87
C GLU A 86 4.17 18.49 3.82
N PRO A 87 4.92 19.58 4.10
CA PRO A 87 5.16 20.64 3.13
C PRO A 87 5.73 20.09 1.82
N SER A 88 5.15 20.52 0.70
CA SER A 88 5.49 20.03 -0.63
C SER A 88 5.39 21.16 -1.65
N PRO A 89 6.37 21.33 -2.53
CA PRO A 89 6.25 22.22 -3.69
C PRO A 89 5.37 21.63 -4.80
N TYR A 90 4.82 20.43 -4.60
CA TYR A 90 4.05 19.67 -5.57
C TYR A 90 2.69 19.30 -5.04
N ARG A 91 1.69 19.31 -5.91
CA ARG A 91 0.34 18.85 -5.63
C ARG A 91 0.35 17.34 -5.40
N ARG A 92 -0.31 16.89 -4.34
CA ARG A 92 -0.41 15.48 -3.97
C ARG A 92 -1.87 15.05 -4.00
N ARG A 93 -2.20 13.92 -4.63
CA ARG A 93 -3.58 13.42 -4.72
C ARG A 93 -3.63 11.90 -4.66
N VAL A 94 -4.52 11.35 -3.85
CA VAL A 94 -4.77 9.90 -3.82
C VAL A 94 -5.35 9.46 -5.16
N VAL A 95 -4.73 8.46 -5.78
CA VAL A 95 -5.17 7.87 -7.07
C VAL A 95 -5.61 6.42 -6.94
N PHE A 96 -5.22 5.75 -5.86
CA PHE A 96 -5.60 4.37 -5.59
C PHE A 96 -5.62 4.11 -4.09
N HIS A 97 -6.58 3.32 -3.63
CA HIS A 97 -6.68 2.85 -2.26
C HIS A 97 -7.28 1.45 -2.20
N GLN A 98 -6.60 0.51 -1.55
CA GLN A 98 -7.13 -0.82 -1.28
C GLN A 98 -6.49 -1.42 -0.03
N GLY A 99 -7.30 -1.63 1.00
CA GLY A 99 -6.85 -2.20 2.27
C GLY A 99 -5.71 -1.37 2.88
N PRO A 100 -4.54 -1.97 3.19
CA PRO A 100 -3.43 -1.25 3.79
C PRO A 100 -2.60 -0.43 2.78
N ALA A 101 -2.92 -0.44 1.48
CA ALA A 101 -2.12 0.19 0.44
C ALA A 101 -2.83 1.40 -0.20
N THR A 102 -2.10 2.50 -0.35
CA THR A 102 -2.55 3.71 -1.03
C THR A 102 -1.47 4.19 -1.99
N LEU A 103 -1.87 4.69 -3.17
CA LEU A 103 -0.99 5.41 -4.08
C LEU A 103 -1.38 6.89 -4.12
N VAL A 104 -0.38 7.75 -4.00
CA VAL A 104 -0.53 9.19 -4.10
C VAL A 104 0.26 9.69 -5.31
N ALA A 105 -0.42 10.32 -6.26
CA ALA A 105 0.22 11.00 -7.36
C ALA A 105 0.85 12.31 -6.90
N VAL A 106 2.07 12.56 -7.37
CA VAL A 106 2.76 13.84 -7.22
C VAL A 106 2.72 14.56 -8.57
N GLU A 107 2.08 15.72 -8.59
CA GLU A 107 1.82 16.53 -9.79
C GLU A 107 2.42 17.92 -9.59
N HIS A 108 2.79 18.62 -10.67
CA HIS A 108 3.11 20.04 -10.55
C HIS A 108 1.91 20.78 -9.95
N SER A 109 2.15 21.70 -9.01
CA SER A 109 1.11 22.64 -8.60
C SER A 109 0.85 23.57 -9.78
N THR A 110 -0.22 23.33 -10.54
CA THR A 110 -0.68 24.31 -11.52
C THR A 110 -1.27 25.49 -10.75
N GLY A 111 -0.48 26.56 -10.57
CA GLY A 111 -0.91 27.87 -10.04
C GLY A 111 0.08 28.45 -9.00
N GLY A 112 0.61 29.68 -9.13
CA GLY A 112 0.14 30.80 -9.95
C GLY A 112 1.25 31.62 -10.62
N ASP A 113 1.00 31.96 -11.88
CA ASP A 113 1.14 33.34 -12.39
C ASP A 113 -0.22 34.04 -12.19
#